data_AF-A0A7G2M1D6-F1
#
_entry.id   AF-A0A7G2M1D6-F1
#
_cell.length_a   1.000
_cell.length_b   1.000
_cell.length_c   1.000
_cell.angle_alpha   90.00
_cell.angle_beta   90.00
_cell.angle_gamma   90.00
#
_symmetry.space_group_name_H-M   'P 1'
#
loop_
_entity.id
_entity.type
_entity.pdbx_description
1 polymer ?
#
loop_
_entity_poly.entity_id
_entity_poly.type
_entity_poly.pdbx_seq_one_letter_code
_entity_poly.pdbx_strand_id
1 'polypeptide(L)'
;MRANPHPQQDQRLRTLYGYDILDTPREAEFDEIVELAAEICDAPISVINLIDKDRQWFKAEVGLGARETPLDTSLCSHAILEAPFVEIPDTLEDPRMADNPLCTAGDGNGLRFYAGALLVAPDGLPLGTLCILDNKPRP
;
A
#
# COMPACT_ATOMS: atom_id res chain seq x y z
N MET A 1 6.86 4.97 11.34
CA MET A 1 6.83 6.44 11.34
C MET A 1 5.59 6.85 10.56
N ARG A 2 4.67 7.61 11.16
CA ARG A 2 3.42 7.99 10.51
C ARG A 2 3.71 8.97 9.38
N ALA A 3 3.18 8.72 8.19
CA ALA A 3 3.24 9.66 7.07
C ALA A 3 2.51 10.97 7.41
N ASN A 4 2.95 12.07 6.80
CA ASN A 4 2.22 13.34 6.91
C ASN A 4 0.84 13.19 6.24
N PRO A 5 -0.21 13.89 6.72
CA PRO A 5 -1.48 13.90 6.01
C PRO A 5 -1.33 14.62 4.66
N HIS A 6 -2.10 14.17 3.65
CA HIS A 6 -2.16 14.86 2.37
C HIS A 6 -2.70 16.30 2.56
N PRO A 7 -2.24 17.32 1.79
CA PRO A 7 -2.70 18.70 1.94
C PRO A 7 -4.23 18.88 1.83
N GLN A 8 -4.89 17.98 1.10
CA GLN A 8 -6.35 17.93 0.93
C GLN A 8 -6.97 16.71 1.64
N GLN A 9 -6.45 16.30 2.79
CA GLN A 9 -6.86 15.06 3.47
C GLN A 9 -8.38 14.94 3.69
N ASP A 10 -9.05 16.01 4.11
CA ASP A 10 -10.49 15.99 4.36
C ASP A 10 -11.31 15.78 3.08
N GLN A 11 -10.84 16.32 1.95
CA GLN A 11 -11.48 16.07 0.67
C GLN A 11 -11.19 14.64 0.21
N ARG A 12 -9.94 14.17 0.35
CA ARG A 12 -9.52 12.82 -0.02
C ARG A 12 -10.33 11.75 0.72
N LEU A 13 -10.52 11.92 2.03
CA LEU A 13 -11.33 11.00 2.83
C LEU A 13 -12.81 11.06 2.44
N ARG A 14 -13.38 12.25 2.18
CA ARG A 14 -14.75 12.37 1.67
C ARG A 14 -14.92 11.67 0.33
N THR A 15 -13.96 11.83 -0.58
CA THR A 15 -13.95 11.14 -1.88
C THR A 15 -13.86 9.63 -1.67
N LEU A 16 -12.93 9.14 -0.84
CA LEU A 16 -12.82 7.72 -0.50
C LEU A 16 -14.13 7.13 0.04
N TYR A 17 -14.74 7.80 1.02
CA TYR A 17 -15.98 7.33 1.63
C TYR A 17 -17.15 7.34 0.64
N GLY A 18 -17.15 8.25 -0.33
CA GLY A 18 -18.17 8.30 -1.39
C GLY A 18 -18.18 7.10 -2.34
N TYR A 19 -17.14 6.25 -2.33
CA TYR A 19 -17.14 4.99 -3.08
C TYR A 19 -17.82 3.83 -2.35
N ASP A 20 -18.14 3.98 -1.05
CA ASP A 20 -18.72 2.91 -0.21
C ASP A 20 -17.97 1.56 -0.31
N ILE A 21 -16.65 1.63 -0.53
CA ILE A 21 -15.80 0.46 -0.80
C ILE A 21 -15.14 -0.12 0.45
N LEU A 22 -14.94 0.69 1.50
CA LEU A 22 -14.32 0.24 2.75
C LEU A 22 -15.24 -0.77 3.46
N ASP A 23 -14.63 -1.75 4.13
CA ASP A 23 -15.33 -2.81 4.87
C ASP A 23 -16.30 -3.67 4.04
N THR A 24 -16.18 -3.61 2.71
CA THR A 24 -16.91 -4.50 1.81
C THR A 24 -16.26 -5.88 1.73
N PRO A 25 -17.03 -6.93 1.36
CA PRO A 25 -16.49 -8.25 1.07
C PRO A 25 -15.40 -8.23 -0.02
N ARG A 26 -14.64 -9.33 -0.11
CA ARG A 26 -13.77 -9.60 -1.26
C ARG A 26 -14.64 -9.74 -2.52
N GLU A 27 -14.11 -9.29 -3.64
CA GLU A 27 -14.72 -9.49 -4.96
C GLU A 27 -13.64 -10.09 -5.87
N ALA A 28 -14.03 -11.05 -6.70
CA ALA A 28 -13.10 -11.85 -7.50
C ALA A 28 -12.27 -10.99 -8.43
N GLU A 29 -12.84 -9.92 -8.96
CA GLU A 29 -12.20 -8.99 -9.88
C GLU A 29 -10.99 -8.28 -9.26
N PHE A 30 -11.04 -7.96 -7.96
CA PHE A 30 -9.89 -7.36 -7.28
C PHE A 30 -8.85 -8.42 -6.89
N ASP A 31 -9.31 -9.61 -6.51
CA ASP A 31 -8.44 -10.74 -6.16
C ASP A 31 -7.62 -11.19 -7.38
N GLU A 32 -8.24 -11.30 -8.56
CA GLU A 32 -7.56 -11.61 -9.83
C GLU A 32 -6.47 -10.57 -10.18
N ILE A 33 -6.69 -9.29 -9.90
CA ILE A 33 -5.70 -8.24 -10.18
C ILE A 33 -4.45 -8.42 -9.32
N VAL A 34 -4.60 -8.66 -8.01
CA VAL A 34 -3.43 -8.83 -7.12
C VAL A 34 -2.73 -10.15 -7.36
N GLU A 35 -3.45 -11.22 -7.71
CA GLU A 35 -2.88 -12.50 -8.11
C GLU A 35 -2.03 -12.34 -9.38
N LEU A 36 -2.59 -11.71 -10.42
CA LEU A 36 -1.90 -11.47 -11.67
C LEU A 36 -0.70 -10.53 -11.49
N ALA A 37 -0.84 -9.49 -10.67
CA ALA A 37 0.26 -8.56 -10.40
C ALA A 37 1.41 -9.25 -9.65
N ALA A 38 1.11 -10.10 -8.67
CA ALA A 38 2.10 -10.92 -7.99
C ALA A 38 2.80 -11.88 -8.97
N GLU A 39 2.06 -12.56 -9.84
CA GLU A 39 2.60 -13.49 -10.84
C GLU A 39 3.48 -12.79 -11.88
N ILE A 40 3.01 -11.70 -12.49
CA ILE A 40 3.76 -10.93 -13.50
C ILE A 40 5.07 -10.39 -12.91
N CYS A 41 5.03 -9.91 -11.67
CA CYS A 41 6.19 -9.37 -11.00
C CYS A 41 7.06 -10.46 -10.35
N ASP A 42 6.68 -11.74 -10.38
CA ASP A 42 7.35 -12.83 -9.66
C ASP A 42 7.58 -12.49 -8.18
N ALA A 43 6.58 -11.89 -7.52
CA ALA A 43 6.67 -11.37 -6.16
C ALA A 43 5.71 -12.09 -5.20
N PRO A 44 6.10 -12.30 -3.93
CA PRO A 44 5.28 -13.06 -2.99
C PRO A 44 4.05 -12.28 -2.50
N ILE A 45 4.05 -10.95 -2.62
CA ILE A 45 3.02 -10.08 -2.06
C ILE A 45 2.56 -9.05 -3.09
N SER A 46 1.25 -8.95 -3.28
CA SER A 46 0.59 -7.86 -4.00
C SER A 46 -0.70 -7.44 -3.30
N VAL A 47 -1.00 -6.14 -3.30
CA VAL A 47 -2.10 -5.58 -2.52
C VAL A 47 -2.77 -4.42 -3.24
N ILE A 48 -4.10 -4.45 -3.34
CA ILE A 48 -4.92 -3.27 -3.59
C ILE A 48 -5.37 -2.76 -2.23
N ASN A 49 -4.84 -1.61 -1.81
CA ASN A 49 -5.14 -1.01 -0.52
C ASN A 49 -5.61 0.42 -0.64
N LEU A 50 -6.43 0.85 0.33
CA LEU A 50 -7.00 2.18 0.44
C LEU A 50 -6.57 2.79 1.78
N ILE A 51 -6.20 4.06 1.75
CA ILE A 51 -5.69 4.78 2.92
C ILE A 51 -6.86 5.48 3.61
N ASP A 52 -7.33 4.89 4.70
CA ASP A 52 -8.36 5.46 5.57
C ASP A 52 -7.72 6.46 6.56
N LYS A 53 -8.52 7.02 7.47
CA LYS A 53 -8.07 7.97 8.49
C LYS A 53 -7.02 7.38 9.43
N ASP A 54 -7.25 6.15 9.89
CA ASP A 54 -6.48 5.52 10.98
C ASP A 54 -5.92 4.13 10.60
N ARG A 55 -6.23 3.63 9.40
CA ARG A 55 -5.79 2.31 8.89
C ARG A 55 -5.45 2.34 7.40
N GLN A 56 -4.66 1.37 6.97
CA GLN A 56 -4.59 0.94 5.58
C GLN A 56 -5.51 -0.27 5.44
N TRP A 57 -6.55 -0.17 4.62
CA TRP A 57 -7.54 -1.23 4.42
C TRP A 57 -7.31 -1.93 3.08
N PHE A 58 -7.34 -3.25 3.05
CA PHE A 58 -6.98 -4.04 1.87
C PHE A 58 -8.25 -4.53 1.19
N LYS A 59 -8.49 -4.06 -0.04
CA LYS A 59 -9.60 -4.56 -0.85
C LYS A 59 -9.34 -5.99 -1.27
N ALA A 60 -8.12 -6.23 -1.76
CA ALA A 60 -7.57 -7.53 -2.12
C ALA A 60 -6.09 -7.60 -1.73
N GLU A 61 -5.64 -8.80 -1.38
CA GLU A 61 -4.24 -9.08 -1.05
C GLU A 61 -3.88 -10.53 -1.39
N VAL A 62 -2.60 -10.71 -1.70
CA VAL A 62 -1.89 -11.99 -1.73
C VAL A 62 -0.69 -11.86 -0.80
N GLY A 63 -0.46 -12.87 0.04
CA GLY A 63 0.77 -13.04 0.82
C GLY A 63 0.83 -12.33 2.18
N LEU A 64 -0.13 -11.45 2.52
CA LEU A 64 -0.16 -10.78 3.83
C LEU A 64 -1.07 -11.47 4.84
N GLY A 65 -2.15 -12.12 4.39
CA GLY A 65 -3.08 -12.85 5.27
C GLY A 65 -3.83 -11.96 6.26
N ALA A 66 -3.91 -10.65 6.00
CA ALA A 66 -4.59 -9.65 6.80
C ALA A 66 -5.55 -8.82 5.94
N ARG A 67 -6.56 -8.18 6.54
CA ARG A 67 -7.49 -7.28 5.84
C ARG A 67 -7.16 -5.80 6.01
N GLU A 68 -6.33 -5.48 6.98
CA GLU A 68 -5.91 -4.12 7.26
C GLU A 68 -4.67 -4.11 8.14
N THR A 69 -4.00 -2.96 8.18
CA THR A 69 -2.92 -2.66 9.11
C THR A 69 -3.08 -1.26 9.70
N PRO A 70 -2.55 -0.99 10.89
CA PRO A 70 -2.47 0.38 11.41
C PRO A 70 -1.78 1.33 10.42
N LEU A 71 -2.28 2.56 10.33
CA LEU A 71 -1.71 3.56 9.41
C LEU A 71 -0.26 3.92 9.76
N ASP A 72 0.12 3.88 11.03
CA ASP A 72 1.45 4.29 11.52
C ASP A 72 2.61 3.41 11.02
N THR A 73 2.28 2.19 10.56
CA THR A 73 3.22 1.23 9.98
C THR A 73 3.10 1.12 8.46
N SER A 74 2.11 1.78 7.84
CA SER A 74 1.81 1.67 6.41
C SER A 74 2.89 2.32 5.53
N LEU A 75 3.54 1.54 4.66
CA LEU A 75 4.41 2.07 3.59
C LEU A 75 3.58 2.86 2.56
N CYS A 76 2.38 2.37 2.22
CA CYS A 76 1.50 2.97 1.23
C CYS A 76 1.02 4.38 1.65
N SER A 77 0.94 4.66 2.96
CA SER A 77 0.59 5.98 3.49
C SER A 77 1.62 7.05 3.13
N HIS A 78 2.89 6.68 2.98
CA HIS A 78 3.92 7.57 2.47
C HIS A 78 3.81 7.69 0.95
N ALA A 79 3.55 6.57 0.25
CA ALA A 79 3.49 6.56 -1.21
C ALA A 79 2.39 7.46 -1.78
N ILE A 80 1.21 7.58 -1.13
CA ILE A 80 0.13 8.46 -1.60
C ILE A 80 0.48 9.96 -1.59
N LEU A 81 1.62 10.34 -1.01
CA LEU A 81 2.12 11.73 -0.98
C LEU A 81 3.15 12.03 -2.07
N GLU A 82 3.52 11.01 -2.85
CA GLU A 82 4.64 11.04 -3.79
C GLU A 82 4.15 11.08 -5.24
N ALA A 83 5.05 10.74 -6.17
CA ALA A 83 4.74 10.61 -7.60
C ALA A 83 3.69 9.51 -7.89
N PRO A 84 3.05 9.51 -9.07
CA PRO A 84 2.05 8.51 -9.47
C PRO A 84 2.50 7.05 -9.37
N PHE A 85 3.81 6.83 -9.37
CA PHE A 85 4.44 5.54 -9.14
C PHE A 85 5.67 5.76 -8.23
N VAL A 86 5.82 4.88 -7.25
CA VAL A 86 6.95 4.88 -6.31
C VAL A 86 7.59 3.51 -6.33
N GLU A 87 8.90 3.46 -6.51
CA GLU A 87 9.71 2.26 -6.42
C GLU A 87 10.82 2.46 -5.41
N ILE A 88 10.98 1.47 -4.53
CA ILE A 88 11.97 1.40 -3.46
C ILE A 88 12.64 0.03 -3.59
N PRO A 89 13.82 -0.02 -4.25
CA PRO A 89 14.59 -1.25 -4.46
C PRO A 89 14.96 -1.96 -3.15
N ASP A 90 15.33 -1.18 -2.13
CA ASP A 90 15.60 -1.64 -0.77
C ASP A 90 15.02 -0.66 0.27
N THR A 91 14.03 -1.08 1.04
CA THR A 91 13.38 -0.26 2.08
C THR A 91 14.31 0.12 3.22
N LEU A 92 15.39 -0.64 3.46
CA LEU A 92 16.38 -0.30 4.48
C LEU A 92 17.37 0.77 4.02
N GLU A 93 17.46 1.02 2.71
CA GLU A 93 18.26 2.11 2.14
C GLU A 93 17.43 3.38 1.93
N ASP A 94 16.10 3.31 2.04
CA ASP A 94 15.20 4.45 1.90
C ASP A 94 14.95 5.15 3.25
N PRO A 95 15.33 6.43 3.41
CA PRO A 95 15.16 7.15 4.68
C PRO A 95 13.71 7.26 5.18
N ARG A 96 12.71 7.10 4.30
CA ARG A 96 11.28 7.13 4.66
C ARG A 96 10.84 5.83 5.35
N MET A 97 11.57 4.73 5.08
CA MET A 97 11.16 3.37 5.43
C MET A 97 12.16 2.62 6.32
N ALA A 98 13.41 3.07 6.40
CA ALA A 98 14.50 2.35 7.07
C ALA A 98 14.23 2.03 8.55
N ASP A 99 13.47 2.88 9.25
CA ASP A 99 13.09 2.68 10.66
C ASP A 99 11.65 2.11 10.82
N ASN A 100 11.01 1.67 9.74
CA ASN A 100 9.66 1.10 9.81
C ASN A 100 9.71 -0.33 10.41
N PRO A 101 8.88 -0.65 11.43
CA PRO A 101 8.83 -1.99 12.00
C PRO A 101 8.54 -3.10 10.99
N LEU A 102 7.78 -2.83 9.92
CA LEU A 102 7.53 -3.82 8.86
C LEU A 102 8.76 -4.10 7.99
N CYS A 103 9.70 -3.15 7.89
CA CYS A 103 10.95 -3.32 7.15
C CYS A 103 12.05 -3.92 8.02
N THR A 104 12.08 -3.56 9.30
CA THR A 104 13.12 -3.93 10.27
C THR A 104 12.80 -5.19 11.07
N ALA A 105 11.73 -5.92 10.72
CA ALA A 105 11.32 -7.12 11.44
C ALA A 105 12.51 -8.11 11.60
N GLY A 106 12.87 -8.38 12.85
CA GLY A 106 14.13 -9.04 13.24
C GLY A 106 14.17 -10.56 13.01
N ASP A 107 13.14 -11.15 12.40
CA ASP A 107 13.04 -12.58 12.07
C ASP A 107 13.53 -12.90 10.64
N GLY A 108 14.00 -11.91 9.89
CA GLY A 108 14.41 -12.06 8.50
C GLY A 108 13.27 -11.97 7.49
N ASN A 109 12.05 -11.64 7.93
CA ASN A 109 10.88 -11.46 7.05
C ASN A 109 10.50 -9.98 6.84
N GLY A 110 11.36 -9.04 7.20
CA GLY A 110 11.14 -7.63 6.95
C GLY A 110 10.91 -7.34 5.47
N LEU A 111 9.96 -6.46 5.16
CA LEU A 111 9.72 -5.98 3.80
C LEU A 111 10.96 -5.23 3.31
N ARG A 112 11.54 -5.68 2.21
CA ARG A 112 12.74 -5.12 1.58
C ARG A 112 12.47 -4.41 0.28
N PHE A 113 11.40 -4.74 -0.44
CA PHE A 113 11.05 -4.06 -1.67
C PHE A 113 9.63 -3.47 -1.58
N TYR A 114 9.45 -2.33 -2.22
CA TYR A 114 8.14 -1.73 -2.44
C TYR A 114 8.08 -1.13 -3.85
N ALA A 115 7.07 -1.50 -4.64
CA ALA A 115 6.67 -0.74 -5.81
C ALA A 115 5.16 -0.50 -5.75
N GLY A 116 4.71 0.74 -5.94
CA GLY A 116 3.30 1.09 -5.78
C GLY A 116 2.84 2.11 -6.81
N ALA A 117 1.77 1.78 -7.53
CA ALA A 117 1.04 2.70 -8.38
C ALA A 117 -0.15 3.31 -7.62
N LEU A 118 -0.36 4.62 -7.74
CA LEU A 118 -1.46 5.30 -7.06
C LEU A 118 -2.81 4.95 -7.69
N LEU A 119 -3.79 4.70 -6.83
CA LEU A 119 -5.21 4.66 -7.20
C LEU A 119 -5.76 6.07 -7.05
N VAL A 120 -5.90 6.78 -8.17
CA VAL A 120 -6.28 8.20 -8.20
C VAL A 120 -7.75 8.33 -8.63
N ALA A 121 -8.54 9.05 -7.85
CA ALA A 121 -9.92 9.35 -8.19
C ALA A 121 -10.01 10.39 -9.33
N PRO A 122 -11.17 10.51 -10.01
CA PRO A 122 -11.37 11.49 -11.09
C PRO A 122 -11.15 12.95 -10.70
N ASP A 123 -11.25 13.28 -9.40
CA ASP A 123 -10.95 14.60 -8.84
C ASP A 123 -9.45 14.83 -8.58
N GLY A 124 -8.60 13.86 -8.97
CA GLY A 124 -7.15 13.91 -8.84
C GLY A 124 -6.62 13.48 -7.48
N LEU A 125 -7.47 13.02 -6.56
CA LEU A 125 -7.04 12.67 -5.20
C LEU A 125 -6.56 11.20 -5.10
N PRO A 126 -5.40 10.96 -4.48
CA PRO A 126 -4.90 9.60 -4.28
C PRO A 126 -5.66 8.91 -3.15
N LEU A 127 -6.32 7.79 -3.43
CA LEU A 127 -7.13 7.07 -2.44
C LEU A 127 -6.38 5.88 -1.82
N GLY A 128 -5.38 5.35 -2.53
CA GLY A 128 -4.71 4.11 -2.18
C GLY A 128 -3.65 3.73 -3.21
N THR A 129 -3.22 2.48 -3.18
CA THR A 129 -2.26 1.93 -4.14
C THR A 129 -2.60 0.50 -4.57
N LEU A 130 -2.21 0.15 -5.79
CA LEU A 130 -1.86 -1.23 -6.13
C LEU A 130 -0.34 -1.33 -5.92
N CYS A 131 0.10 -2.21 -5.04
CA CYS A 131 1.52 -2.35 -4.73
C CYS A 131 2.02 -3.80 -4.76
N ILE A 132 3.31 -3.93 -5.00
CA ILE A 132 4.12 -5.13 -4.96
C ILE A 132 5.11 -4.99 -3.81
N LEU A 133 5.25 -6.06 -3.04
CA LEU A 133 6.10 -6.13 -1.86
C LEU A 133 6.92 -7.42 -1.92
N ASP A 134 8.14 -7.35 -1.39
CA ASP A 134 8.99 -8.53 -1.24
C ASP A 134 9.84 -8.40 0.03
N ASN A 135 10.24 -9.53 0.60
CA ASN A 135 11.21 -9.63 1.69
C ASN A 135 12.66 -9.67 1.19
N LYS A 136 12.87 -9.54 -0.12
CA LYS A 136 14.18 -9.36 -0.76
C LYS A 136 14.24 -8.04 -1.53
N PRO A 137 15.41 -7.37 -1.58
CA PRO A 137 15.62 -6.24 -2.49
C PRO A 137 15.43 -6.67 -3.96
N ARG A 138 15.01 -5.73 -4.80
CA ARG A 138 14.83 -5.97 -6.25
C ARG A 138 15.46 -4.83 -7.08
N PRO A 139 16.01 -5.14 -8.28
CA PRO A 139 16.62 -4.15 -9.17
C PRO A 139 15.59 -3.26 -9.87
#